data_AF-A0A7W1KA56-F1
#
_entry.id   AF-A0A7W1KA56-F1
#
_cell.length_a   1.000
_cell.length_b   1.000
_cell.length_c   1.000
_cell.angle_alpha   90.00
_cell.angle_beta   90.00
_cell.angle_gamma   90.00
#
_symmetry.space_group_name_H-M   'P 1'
#
loop_
_entity.id
_entity.type
_entity.pdbx_description
1 polymer ?
#
loop_
_entity_poly.entity_id
_entity_poly.type
_entity_poly.pdbx_seq_one_letter_code
_entity_poly.pdbx_strand_id
1 'polypeptide(L)'
;MEIVERLGELLRGAGFGSRRAVDLREVNGVVAPADSLTLLERHEDARLAMLMRLFTDCHTITREQAQPALAPIGVDELLHAGLLEVDGPGVRATMRISDFDGLVVAGDSDRDEAGSCYVVPLTLTSKWLARFTVRREIETALDLGTGSGVQALLAARHATDVVGVASASTSWSPILRS
;
A
#
# COMPACT_ATOMS: atom_id res chain seq x y z
N MET A 1 7.29 -17.58 -5.63
CA MET A 1 6.40 -16.43 -5.49
C MET A 1 7.26 -15.20 -5.34
N GLU A 2 7.02 -14.20 -6.17
CA GLU A 2 7.82 -12.97 -6.18
C GLU A 2 7.69 -12.25 -4.82
N ILE A 3 8.74 -11.58 -4.35
CA ILE A 3 8.76 -10.92 -3.03
C ILE A 3 7.60 -9.92 -2.85
N VAL A 4 7.22 -9.27 -3.95
CA VAL A 4 6.07 -8.37 -4.06
C VAL A 4 4.78 -9.14 -3.74
N GLU A 5 4.48 -10.24 -4.42
CA GLU A 5 3.30 -11.08 -4.16
C GLU A 5 3.21 -11.54 -2.69
N ARG A 6 4.33 -12.00 -2.11
CA ARG A 6 4.42 -12.38 -0.70
C ARG A 6 4.10 -11.23 0.24
N LEU A 7 4.60 -10.04 -0.04
CA LEU A 7 4.29 -8.85 0.75
C LEU A 7 2.79 -8.52 0.65
N GLY A 8 2.21 -8.60 -0.54
CA GLY A 8 0.77 -8.39 -0.75
C GLY A 8 -0.08 -9.36 0.06
N GLU A 9 0.25 -10.65 0.06
CA GLU A 9 -0.40 -11.66 0.89
C GLU A 9 -0.24 -11.39 2.39
N LEU A 10 0.96 -11.01 2.84
CA LEU A 10 1.22 -10.68 4.23
C LEU A 10 0.34 -9.51 4.69
N LEU A 11 0.29 -8.44 3.91
CA LEU A 11 -0.51 -7.26 4.23
C LEU A 11 -2.00 -7.62 4.30
N ARG A 12 -2.52 -8.33 3.28
CA ARG A 12 -3.91 -8.80 3.26
C ARG A 12 -4.21 -9.70 4.47
N GLY A 13 -3.35 -10.67 4.77
CA GLY A 13 -3.48 -11.58 5.90
C GLY A 13 -3.43 -10.88 7.27
N ALA A 14 -2.70 -9.77 7.38
CA ALA A 14 -2.66 -8.94 8.58
C ALA A 14 -3.86 -7.98 8.70
N GLY A 15 -4.75 -7.93 7.70
CA GLY A 15 -5.96 -7.11 7.72
C GLY A 15 -5.79 -5.71 7.13
N PHE A 16 -4.78 -5.45 6.28
CA PHE A 16 -4.72 -4.21 5.50
C PHE A 16 -6.01 -3.99 4.71
N GLY A 17 -6.60 -2.80 4.80
CA GLY A 17 -7.87 -2.47 4.14
C GLY A 17 -9.12 -3.13 4.71
N SER A 18 -9.00 -3.83 5.85
CA SER A 18 -10.16 -4.37 6.55
C SER A 18 -10.86 -3.29 7.39
N ARG A 19 -12.09 -3.56 7.82
CA ARG A 19 -12.81 -2.71 8.80
C ARG A 19 -11.97 -2.47 10.07
N ARG A 20 -11.18 -3.47 10.47
CA ARG A 20 -10.27 -3.38 11.63
C ARG A 20 -9.18 -2.32 11.43
N ALA A 21 -8.61 -2.20 10.23
CA ALA A 21 -7.65 -1.15 9.91
C ALA A 21 -8.27 0.25 10.00
N VAL A 22 -9.53 0.38 9.56
CA VAL A 22 -10.30 1.63 9.67
C VAL A 22 -10.53 1.97 11.14
N ASP A 23 -11.02 1.02 11.94
CA ASP A 23 -11.31 1.23 13.35
C ASP A 23 -10.04 1.63 14.14
N LEU A 24 -8.88 1.04 13.83
CA LEU A 24 -7.59 1.43 14.45
C LEU A 24 -7.19 2.87 14.17
N ARG A 25 -7.59 3.43 13.02
CA ARG A 25 -7.34 4.85 12.67
C ARG A 25 -8.41 5.78 13.23
N GLU A 26 -9.67 5.37 13.26
CA GLU A 26 -10.79 6.19 13.74
C GLU A 26 -10.70 6.49 15.25
N VAL A 27 -10.06 5.61 16.04
CA VAL A 27 -9.96 5.79 17.50
C VAL A 27 -9.18 7.05 17.91
N ASN A 28 -8.29 7.62 17.07
CA ASN A 28 -7.56 8.86 17.39
C ASN A 28 -7.18 9.76 16.18
N GLY A 29 -7.57 9.42 14.95
CA GLY A 29 -7.00 10.03 13.74
C GLY A 29 -5.54 9.66 13.48
N VAL A 30 -4.97 8.80 14.32
CA VAL A 30 -3.59 8.30 14.29
C VAL A 30 -3.62 6.80 14.55
N VAL A 31 -2.73 6.06 13.88
CA VAL A 31 -2.54 4.63 14.13
C VAL A 31 -2.08 4.41 15.58
N ALA A 32 -2.78 3.58 16.34
CA ALA A 32 -2.44 3.28 17.72
C ALA A 32 -1.00 2.67 17.84
N PRO A 33 -0.22 3.01 18.87
CA PRO A 33 1.11 2.43 19.05
C PRO A 33 1.07 0.91 19.25
N ALA A 34 1.87 0.18 18.49
CA ALA A 34 1.92 -1.28 18.54
C ALA A 34 2.30 -1.83 19.93
N ASP A 35 3.18 -1.14 20.66
CA ASP A 35 3.60 -1.56 22.00
C ASP A 35 2.43 -1.50 22.99
N SER A 36 1.61 -0.45 22.92
CA SER A 36 0.40 -0.31 23.74
C SER A 36 -0.62 -1.41 23.43
N LEU A 37 -0.80 -1.74 22.15
CA LEU A 37 -1.70 -2.81 21.72
C LEU A 37 -1.19 -4.19 22.17
N THR A 38 0.12 -4.39 22.16
CA THR A 38 0.76 -5.61 22.67
C THR A 38 0.55 -5.75 24.19
N LEU A 39 0.69 -4.66 24.95
CA LEU A 39 0.43 -4.64 26.40
C LEU A 39 -1.04 -4.96 26.73
N LEU A 40 -1.96 -4.61 25.83
CA LEU A 40 -3.38 -4.95 25.91
C LEU A 40 -3.72 -6.32 25.30
N GLU A 41 -2.71 -7.14 24.99
CA GLU A 41 -2.85 -8.49 24.39
C GLU A 41 -3.55 -8.50 23.01
N ARG A 42 -3.62 -7.35 22.33
CA ARG A 42 -4.19 -7.20 20.99
C ARG A 42 -3.14 -7.42 19.91
N HIS A 43 -2.51 -8.60 19.89
CA HIS A 43 -1.34 -8.86 19.04
C HIS A 43 -1.55 -8.66 17.54
N GLU A 44 -2.70 -9.06 17.01
CA GLU A 44 -3.04 -8.86 15.60
C GLU A 44 -3.21 -7.37 15.26
N ASP A 45 -3.82 -6.59 16.17
CA ASP A 45 -3.92 -5.14 16.01
C ASP A 45 -2.54 -4.49 16.10
N ALA A 46 -1.70 -4.94 17.03
CA ALA A 46 -0.33 -4.43 17.18
C ALA A 46 0.48 -4.66 15.90
N ARG A 47 0.33 -5.84 15.30
CA ARG A 47 0.95 -6.18 14.02
C ARG A 47 0.44 -5.29 12.88
N LEU A 48 -0.88 -5.16 12.73
CA LEU A 48 -1.49 -4.31 11.71
C LEU A 48 -1.07 -2.84 11.87
N ALA A 49 -1.10 -2.33 13.09
CA ALA A 49 -0.66 -0.97 13.41
C ALA A 49 0.81 -0.72 13.03
N MET A 50 1.71 -1.69 13.28
CA MET A 50 3.10 -1.58 12.87
C MET A 50 3.26 -1.55 11.34
N LEU A 51 2.54 -2.41 10.63
CA LEU A 51 2.57 -2.43 9.16
C LEU A 51 2.01 -1.14 8.56
N MET A 52 0.92 -0.59 9.10
CA MET A 52 0.36 0.69 8.67
C MET A 52 1.32 1.84 8.92
N ARG A 53 2.00 1.84 10.07
CA ARG A 53 3.02 2.84 10.40
C ARG A 53 4.21 2.78 9.43
N LEU A 54 4.65 1.58 9.05
CA LEU A 54 5.77 1.38 8.13
C LEU A 54 5.41 1.72 6.67
N PHE A 55 4.27 1.25 6.17
CA PHE A 55 3.94 1.33 4.74
C PHE A 55 2.92 2.41 4.39
N THR A 56 1.96 2.74 5.24
CA THR A 56 0.96 3.77 4.93
C THR A 56 1.43 5.14 5.36
N ASP A 57 1.97 5.23 6.58
CA ASP A 57 2.47 6.49 7.14
C ASP A 57 3.95 6.73 6.76
N CYS A 58 4.62 5.72 6.18
CA CYS A 58 6.04 5.78 5.77
C CYS A 58 6.97 6.25 6.91
N HIS A 59 6.64 5.92 8.16
CA HIS A 59 7.49 6.24 9.30
C HIS A 59 8.68 5.29 9.40
N THR A 60 9.83 5.83 9.78
CA THR A 60 11.01 5.04 10.13
C THR A 60 10.80 4.32 11.46
N ILE A 61 11.01 3.01 11.47
CA ILE A 61 10.92 2.15 12.66
C ILE A 61 12.19 1.33 12.82
N THR A 62 12.47 0.82 14.03
CA THR A 62 13.68 0.01 14.22
C THR A 62 13.52 -1.38 13.58
N ARG A 63 14.64 -2.05 13.30
CA ARG A 63 14.61 -3.41 12.72
C ARG A 63 13.93 -4.40 13.66
N GLU A 64 14.12 -4.24 14.97
CA GLU A 64 13.53 -5.06 16.02
C GLU A 64 12.01 -4.91 16.07
N GLN A 65 11.50 -3.70 15.81
CA GLN A 65 10.06 -3.43 15.70
C GLN A 65 9.48 -3.96 14.39
N ALA A 66 10.22 -3.88 13.29
CA ALA A 66 9.77 -4.31 11.96
C ALA A 66 9.71 -5.84 11.83
N GLN A 67 10.70 -6.55 12.38
CA GLN A 67 10.88 -7.99 12.17
C GLN A 67 9.65 -8.85 12.55
N PRO A 68 9.02 -8.68 13.74
CA PRO A 68 7.82 -9.45 14.09
C PRO A 68 6.62 -9.15 13.19
N ALA A 69 6.49 -7.91 12.72
CA ALA A 69 5.37 -7.49 11.88
C ALA A 69 5.49 -8.06 10.45
N LEU A 70 6.71 -8.15 9.94
CA LEU A 70 7.04 -8.61 8.58
C LEU A 70 7.21 -10.13 8.46
N ALA A 71 7.31 -10.86 9.58
CA ALA A 71 7.44 -12.32 9.53
C ALA A 71 6.29 -12.99 8.74
N PRO A 72 6.55 -13.96 7.86
CA PRO A 72 7.82 -14.67 7.69
C PRO A 72 8.81 -14.00 6.72
N ILE A 73 8.49 -12.84 6.16
CA ILE A 73 9.40 -12.09 5.28
C ILE A 73 10.45 -11.39 6.15
N GLY A 74 11.74 -11.57 5.80
CA GLY A 74 12.82 -10.91 6.52
C GLY A 74 12.96 -9.43 6.14
N VAL A 75 13.35 -8.59 7.10
CA VAL A 75 13.65 -7.17 6.82
C VAL A 75 14.73 -7.05 5.73
N ASP A 76 15.79 -7.86 5.81
CA ASP A 76 16.89 -7.84 4.82
C ASP A 76 16.45 -8.28 3.42
N GLU A 77 15.43 -9.14 3.33
CA GLU A 77 14.87 -9.55 2.05
C GLU A 77 14.17 -8.38 1.35
N LEU A 78 13.40 -7.58 2.10
CA LEU A 78 12.73 -6.40 1.58
C LEU A 78 13.71 -5.25 1.28
N LEU A 79 14.79 -5.12 2.06
CA LEU A 79 15.88 -4.20 1.77
C LEU A 79 16.58 -4.58 0.45
N HIS A 80 16.89 -5.87 0.26
CA HIS A 80 17.52 -6.34 -0.98
C HIS A 80 16.61 -6.17 -2.19
N ALA A 81 15.30 -6.32 -2.01
CA ALA A 81 14.30 -6.07 -3.04
C ALA A 81 14.04 -4.58 -3.31
N GLY A 82 14.61 -3.66 -2.52
CA GLY A 82 14.38 -2.22 -2.64
C GLY A 82 12.98 -1.77 -2.18
N LEU A 83 12.25 -2.60 -1.45
CA LEU A 83 10.93 -2.29 -0.89
C LEU A 83 11.03 -1.57 0.46
N LEU A 84 12.16 -1.76 1.14
CA LEU A 84 12.60 -0.97 2.29
C LEU A 84 13.95 -0.32 1.98
N GLU A 85 14.27 0.71 2.74
CA GLU A 85 15.60 1.32 2.77
C GLU A 85 16.04 1.56 4.22
N VAL A 86 17.35 1.73 4.41
CA VAL A 86 17.90 2.13 5.70
C VAL A 86 17.72 3.64 5.87
N ASP A 87 17.13 4.06 6.99
CA ASP A 87 16.95 5.47 7.35
C ASP A 87 17.40 5.70 8.78
N GLY A 88 18.60 6.29 8.93
CA GLY A 88 19.25 6.45 10.23
C GLY A 88 19.43 5.09 10.94
N PRO A 89 18.94 4.93 12.19
CA PRO A 89 19.06 3.67 12.94
C PRO A 89 18.00 2.63 12.56
N GLY A 90 17.07 2.96 11.66
CA GLY A 90 15.89 2.14 11.35
C GLY A 90 15.75 1.80 9.88
N VAL A 91 14.56 1.35 9.53
CA VAL A 91 14.12 1.09 8.16
C VAL A 91 12.84 1.87 7.87
N ARG A 92 12.68 2.26 6.62
CA ARG A 92 11.46 2.88 6.08
C ARG A 92 11.06 2.18 4.78
N ALA A 93 9.78 2.18 4.45
CA ALA A 93 9.31 1.78 3.13
C ALA A 93 9.68 2.80 2.04
N THR A 94 10.15 2.31 0.89
CA THR A 94 10.43 3.13 -0.30
C THR A 94 9.15 3.49 -1.07
N MET A 95 8.03 2.88 -0.70
CA MET A 95 6.71 3.11 -1.29
C MET A 95 5.67 3.28 -0.20
N ARG A 96 4.66 4.08 -0.51
CA ARG A 96 3.44 4.14 0.28
C ARG A 96 2.45 3.09 -0.20
N ILE A 97 1.97 2.27 0.72
CA ILE A 97 0.89 1.30 0.48
C ILE A 97 -0.39 1.80 1.14
N SER A 98 -1.44 1.90 0.34
CA SER A 98 -2.77 2.34 0.76
C SER A 98 -3.81 1.30 0.38
N ASP A 99 -4.85 1.17 1.20
CA ASP A 99 -6.04 0.44 0.83
C ASP A 99 -7.11 1.36 0.24
N PHE A 100 -7.88 0.84 -0.70
CA PHE A 100 -9.09 1.49 -1.19
C PHE A 100 -10.02 0.52 -1.88
N ASP A 101 -11.27 0.45 -1.40
CA ASP A 101 -12.35 -0.32 -2.03
C ASP A 101 -11.96 -1.78 -2.31
N GLY A 102 -11.23 -2.41 -1.38
CA GLY A 102 -10.76 -3.80 -1.50
C GLY A 102 -9.48 -3.99 -2.34
N LEU A 103 -8.85 -2.90 -2.79
CA LEU A 103 -7.54 -2.92 -3.44
C LEU A 103 -6.42 -2.54 -2.46
N VAL A 104 -5.24 -3.11 -2.65
CA VAL A 104 -3.98 -2.67 -2.04
C VAL A 104 -3.17 -2.00 -3.14
N VAL A 105 -2.93 -0.71 -3.02
CA VAL A 105 -2.33 0.13 -4.05
C VAL A 105 -1.02 0.70 -3.52
N ALA A 106 0.04 0.56 -4.32
CA ALA A 106 1.33 1.16 -4.06
C ALA A 106 1.51 2.45 -4.89
N GLY A 107 2.14 3.45 -4.28
CA GLY A 107 2.74 4.58 -4.97
C GLY A 107 4.01 5.00 -4.25
N ASP A 108 4.70 5.98 -4.78
CA ASP A 108 5.97 6.42 -4.22
C ASP A 108 5.78 7.13 -2.88
N SER A 109 6.86 7.14 -2.10
CA SER A 109 6.89 7.82 -0.81
C SER A 109 7.04 9.33 -0.99
N ASP A 110 6.68 10.14 0.01
CA ASP A 110 6.80 11.61 -0.07
C ASP A 110 8.25 12.10 -0.28
N ARG A 111 9.26 11.24 -0.09
CA ARG A 111 10.67 11.60 -0.35
C ARG A 111 11.01 11.62 -1.84
N ASP A 112 10.19 10.99 -2.68
CA ASP A 112 10.46 10.82 -4.11
C ASP A 112 9.74 11.85 -4.98
N GLU A 113 9.06 12.84 -4.38
CA GLU A 113 8.27 13.89 -5.06
C GLU A 113 9.05 14.66 -6.14
N ALA A 114 10.39 14.57 -6.15
CA ALA A 114 11.27 15.26 -7.09
C ALA A 114 11.66 14.43 -8.34
N GLY A 115 11.20 13.17 -8.48
CA GLY A 115 11.57 12.30 -9.60
C GLY A 115 10.66 12.42 -10.84
N SER A 116 11.23 12.37 -12.06
CA SER A 116 10.44 12.34 -13.31
C SER A 116 9.62 11.06 -13.49
N CYS A 117 9.88 10.04 -12.66
CA CYS A 117 9.18 8.77 -12.63
C CYS A 117 8.30 8.61 -11.38
N TYR A 118 7.99 9.71 -10.67
CA TYR A 118 7.21 9.69 -9.44
C TYR A 118 5.78 9.18 -9.69
N VAL A 119 5.43 8.08 -9.01
CA VAL A 119 4.08 7.51 -9.02
C VAL A 119 3.32 8.04 -7.83
N VAL A 120 2.37 8.94 -8.08
CA VAL A 120 1.57 9.56 -7.02
C VAL A 120 0.85 8.48 -6.18
N PRO A 121 1.03 8.47 -4.85
CA PRO A 121 0.31 7.56 -3.97
C PRO A 121 -1.19 7.88 -3.97
N LEU A 122 -1.99 6.97 -3.42
CA LEU A 122 -3.45 7.14 -3.45
C LEU A 122 -3.90 8.45 -2.79
N THR A 123 -4.46 9.36 -3.58
CA THR A 123 -4.90 10.68 -3.13
C THR A 123 -6.40 10.74 -2.84
N LEU A 124 -6.85 11.80 -2.15
CA LEU A 124 -8.28 12.11 -2.03
C LEU A 124 -8.93 12.30 -3.40
N THR A 125 -8.24 12.92 -4.36
CA THR A 125 -8.75 13.11 -5.73
C THR A 125 -9.00 11.78 -6.42
N SER A 126 -8.08 10.81 -6.29
CA SER A 126 -8.28 9.46 -6.81
C SER A 126 -9.52 8.79 -6.18
N LYS A 127 -9.72 8.96 -4.87
CA LYS A 127 -10.89 8.42 -4.15
C LYS A 127 -12.19 9.09 -4.60
N TRP A 128 -12.19 10.41 -4.78
CA TRP A 128 -13.35 11.15 -5.26
C TRP A 128 -13.71 10.78 -6.69
N LEU A 129 -12.73 10.71 -7.59
CA LEU A 129 -12.93 10.26 -8.96
C LEU A 129 -13.61 8.89 -8.96
N ALA A 130 -13.07 7.91 -8.24
CA ALA A 130 -13.64 6.58 -8.14
C ALA A 130 -15.08 6.53 -7.58
N ARG A 131 -15.45 7.47 -6.69
CA ARG A 131 -16.79 7.60 -6.12
C ARG A 131 -17.79 8.25 -7.08
N PHE A 132 -17.33 9.14 -7.96
CA PHE A 132 -18.17 9.83 -8.94
C PHE A 132 -18.19 9.15 -10.32
N THR A 133 -17.29 8.20 -10.58
CA THR A 133 -17.29 7.40 -11.81
C THR A 133 -18.57 6.59 -11.93
N VAL A 134 -19.27 6.76 -13.06
CA VAL A 134 -20.45 5.96 -13.41
C VAL A 134 -20.02 4.56 -13.83
N ARG A 135 -20.53 3.52 -13.15
CA ARG A 135 -20.11 2.11 -13.31
C ARG A 135 -21.16 1.27 -14.05
N ARG A 136 -21.47 1.66 -15.28
CA ARG A 136 -22.27 0.80 -16.18
C ARG A 136 -21.36 -0.27 -16.79
N GLU A 137 -21.91 -1.45 -17.06
CA GLU A 137 -21.20 -2.47 -17.82
C GLU A 137 -20.80 -1.93 -19.20
N ILE A 138 -19.53 -2.09 -19.54
CA ILE A 138 -18.93 -1.64 -20.80
C ILE A 138 -17.97 -2.71 -21.32
N GLU A 139 -17.73 -2.71 -22.62
CA GLU A 139 -16.77 -3.64 -23.23
C GLU A 139 -15.34 -3.23 -22.92
N THR A 140 -14.98 -1.97 -23.18
CA THR A 140 -13.60 -1.47 -23.08
C THR A 140 -13.51 -0.18 -22.25
N ALA A 141 -12.44 -0.05 -21.46
CA ALA A 141 -12.09 1.15 -20.72
C ALA A 141 -10.62 1.54 -20.93
N LEU A 142 -10.35 2.84 -21.03
CA LEU A 142 -9.01 3.42 -21.12
C LEU A 142 -8.76 4.33 -19.91
N ASP A 143 -7.73 4.01 -19.12
CA ASP A 143 -7.23 4.84 -18.03
C ASP A 143 -5.97 5.59 -18.49
N LEU A 144 -6.16 6.83 -18.96
CA LEU A 144 -5.08 7.68 -19.45
C LEU A 144 -4.44 8.44 -18.29
N GLY A 145 -3.16 8.17 -18.03
CA GLY A 145 -2.46 8.65 -16.84
C GLY A 145 -2.68 7.73 -15.64
N THR A 146 -2.62 6.42 -15.86
CA THR A 146 -3.06 5.40 -14.89
C THR A 146 -2.32 5.45 -13.54
N GLY A 147 -1.09 5.98 -13.52
CA GLY A 147 -0.30 6.17 -12.30
C GLY A 147 -0.17 4.86 -11.52
N SER A 148 -0.70 4.81 -10.29
CA SER A 148 -0.74 3.61 -9.45
C SER A 148 -1.70 2.52 -9.94
N GLY A 149 -2.47 2.76 -11.00
CA GLY A 149 -3.39 1.80 -11.59
C GLY A 149 -4.74 1.70 -10.89
N VAL A 150 -5.00 2.50 -9.84
CA VAL A 150 -6.21 2.36 -9.03
C VAL A 150 -7.51 2.51 -9.84
N GLN A 151 -7.57 3.44 -10.80
CA GLN A 151 -8.77 3.62 -11.61
C GLN A 151 -8.95 2.48 -12.62
N ALA A 152 -7.88 2.05 -13.29
CA ALA A 152 -7.88 0.87 -14.15
C ALA A 152 -8.37 -0.39 -13.41
N LEU A 153 -7.84 -0.67 -12.21
CA LEU A 153 -8.26 -1.83 -11.40
C LEU A 153 -9.73 -1.73 -10.95
N LEU A 154 -10.22 -0.53 -10.65
CA LEU A 154 -11.63 -0.32 -10.34
C LEU A 154 -12.53 -0.45 -11.57
N ALA A 155 -12.06 -0.03 -12.75
CA ALA A 155 -12.77 -0.16 -14.01
C ALA A 155 -12.93 -1.63 -14.42
N ALA A 156 -11.94 -2.48 -14.11
CA ALA A 156 -11.97 -3.92 -14.39
C ALA A 156 -13.12 -4.68 -13.69
N ARG A 157 -13.81 -4.04 -12.72
CA ARG A 157 -15.01 -4.60 -12.08
C ARG A 157 -16.27 -4.49 -12.95
N HIS A 158 -16.26 -3.62 -13.96
CA HIS A 158 -17.42 -3.33 -14.82
C HIS A 158 -17.03 -3.15 -16.29
N ALA A 159 -15.81 -3.49 -16.67
CA ALA A 159 -15.29 -3.47 -18.02
C ALA A 159 -14.66 -4.83 -18.34
N THR A 160 -14.89 -5.36 -19.54
CA THR A 160 -14.27 -6.62 -19.98
C THR A 160 -12.78 -6.43 -20.22
N ASP A 161 -12.41 -5.35 -20.90
CA ASP A 161 -11.03 -5.01 -21.26
C ASP A 161 -10.64 -3.64 -20.71
N VAL A 162 -9.53 -3.57 -19.99
CA VAL A 162 -9.00 -2.31 -19.44
C VAL A 162 -7.58 -2.09 -19.92
N VAL A 163 -7.33 -0.92 -20.50
CA VAL A 163 -5.99 -0.47 -20.88
C VAL A 163 -5.59 0.70 -19.98
N GLY A 164 -4.51 0.54 -19.24
CA GLY A 164 -3.85 1.63 -18.51
C GLY A 164 -2.67 2.18 -19.31
N VAL A 165 -2.59 3.50 -19.44
CA VAL A 165 -1.48 4.17 -20.13
C VAL A 165 -0.79 5.11 -19.15
N ALA A 166 0.53 5.00 -19.04
CA ALA A 166 1.38 5.91 -18.27
C ALA A 166 2.50 6.46 -19.16
N SER A 167 2.97 7.67 -18.87
CA SER A 167 4.08 8.32 -19.58
C SER A 167 5.47 7.95 -19.02
N ALA A 168 5.52 7.16 -17.95
CA ALA A 168 6.77 6.83 -17.28
C ALA A 168 7.59 5.80 -18.09
N SER A 169 8.89 6.07 -18.24
CA SER A 169 9.87 5.17 -18.88
C SER A 169 10.36 4.05 -17.96
N THR A 170 9.81 3.93 -16.76
CA THR A 170 10.16 2.91 -15.77
C THR A 170 9.44 1.60 -16.05
N SER A 171 10.13 0.48 -15.84
CA SER A 171 9.59 -0.88 -15.82
C SER A 171 8.71 -1.13 -14.58
N TRP A 172 7.71 -0.26 -14.36
CA TRP A 172 6.81 -0.29 -13.22
C TRP A 172 5.69 -1.30 -13.46
N SER A 173 5.55 -2.29 -12.57
CA SER A 173 4.38 -3.17 -12.50
C SER A 173 3.53 -2.74 -11.29
N PRO A 174 2.39 -2.05 -11.49
CA PRO A 174 1.58 -1.48 -10.40
C PRO A 174 0.81 -2.53 -9.57
N ILE A 175 0.97 -3.83 -9.87
CA ILE A 175 0.07 -4.88 -9.42
C ILE A 175 0.80 -5.86 -8.52
N LEU A 176 0.52 -5.77 -7.21
CA LEU A 176 0.54 -6.93 -6.32
C LEU A 176 -0.60 -7.84 -6.77
N ARG A 177 -0.31 -8.85 -7.59
CA ARG A 177 -1.35 -9.69 -8.23
C ARG A 177 -2.30 -10.31 -7.18
N SER A 178 -3.58 -10.36 -7.58
CA SER A 178 -4.71 -10.92 -6.82
C SER A 178 -4.61 -12.42 -6.69
#